data_AF-A0A1G1W2M2-F1
#
_entry.id   AF-A0A1G1W2M2-F1
#
_cell.length_a   1.000
_cell.length_b   1.000
_cell.length_c   1.000
_cell.angle_alpha   90.00
_cell.angle_beta   90.00
_cell.angle_gamma   90.00
#
_symmetry.space_group_name_H-M   'P 1'
#
loop_
_entity.id
_entity.type
_entity.pdbx_description
1 polymer ?
#
loop_
_entity_poly.entity_id
_entity_poly.type
_entity_poly.pdbx_seq_one_letter_code
_entity_poly.pdbx_strand_id
1 'polypeptide(L)'
;MLDPYILDYFLFTFFASVGVLQVALAQGSRAKATVGTVVLTASYLWFFMSRDRNVHSSVEGVQLVLIFIVGAGLAVVATKILNILTRKK
;
A
#
# COMPACT_ATOMS: atom_id res chain seq x y z
N MET A 1 -16.87 -16.83 3.26
CA MET A 1 -16.66 -15.37 3.15
C MET A 1 -15.16 -15.12 3.28
N LEU A 2 -14.58 -14.23 2.46
CA LEU A 2 -13.19 -13.78 2.67
C LEU A 2 -13.12 -13.10 4.04
N ASP A 3 -12.12 -13.45 4.86
CA ASP A 3 -11.88 -12.78 6.13
C ASP A 3 -11.68 -11.27 5.84
N PRO A 4 -12.46 -10.36 6.48
CA PRO A 4 -12.30 -8.92 6.30
C PRO A 4 -10.86 -8.46 6.52
N TYR A 5 -10.10 -9.15 7.38
CA TYR A 5 -8.68 -8.90 7.60
C TYR A 5 -7.85 -9.04 6.32
N ILE A 6 -8.12 -10.05 5.49
CA ILE A 6 -7.36 -10.31 4.26
C ILE A 6 -7.54 -9.14 3.28
N LEU A 7 -8.76 -8.63 3.14
CA LEU A 7 -9.04 -7.50 2.28
C LEU A 7 -8.40 -6.22 2.82
N ASP A 8 -8.55 -5.95 4.12
CA ASP A 8 -7.91 -4.79 4.77
C ASP A 8 -6.39 -4.83 4.57
N TYR A 9 -5.77 -5.99 4.78
CA TYR A 9 -4.33 -6.19 4.66
C TYR A 9 -3.84 -6.07 3.22
N PHE A 10 -4.63 -6.57 2.25
CA PHE A 10 -4.38 -6.37 0.82
C PHE A 10 -4.36 -4.88 0.47
N LEU A 11 -5.41 -4.14 0.85
CA LEU A 11 -5.53 -2.71 0.57
C LEU A 11 -4.41 -1.93 1.24
N PHE A 12 -4.12 -2.24 2.51
CA PHE A 12 -3.00 -1.67 3.24
C PHE A 12 -1.67 -1.88 2.51
N THR A 13 -1.35 -3.13 2.16
CA THR A 13 -0.08 -3.43 1.47
C THR A 13 -0.01 -2.70 0.14
N PHE A 14 -1.09 -2.69 -0.63
CA PHE A 14 -1.16 -2.02 -1.92
C PHE A 14 -0.90 -0.51 -1.78
N PHE A 15 -1.68 0.19 -0.95
CA PHE A 15 -1.55 1.65 -0.80
C PHE A 15 -0.24 2.06 -0.13
N ALA A 16 0.21 1.34 0.91
CA ALA A 16 1.50 1.60 1.52
C ALA A 16 2.65 1.42 0.51
N SER A 17 2.61 0.35 -0.30
CA SER A 17 3.62 0.12 -1.34
C SER A 17 3.59 1.20 -2.42
N VAL A 18 2.40 1.66 -2.85
CA VAL A 18 2.29 2.82 -3.76
C VAL A 18 2.92 4.05 -3.12
N GLY A 19 2.61 4.35 -1.87
CA GLY A 19 3.18 5.48 -1.13
C GLY A 19 4.70 5.44 -1.09
N VAL A 20 5.29 4.28 -0.70
CA VAL A 20 6.75 4.06 -0.71
C VAL A 20 7.35 4.30 -2.08
N LEU A 21 6.76 3.74 -3.13
CA LEU A 21 7.27 3.90 -4.50
C LEU A 21 7.19 5.35 -4.99
N GLN A 22 6.13 6.10 -4.66
CA GLN A 22 6.03 7.52 -5.02
C GLN A 22 7.10 8.36 -4.30
N VAL A 23 7.41 8.06 -3.04
CA VAL A 23 8.50 8.72 -2.30
C VAL A 23 9.85 8.36 -2.92
N ALA A 24 10.12 7.06 -3.13
CA ALA A 24 11.38 6.58 -3.66
C ALA A 24 11.67 7.10 -5.08
N LEU A 25 10.63 7.25 -5.91
CA LEU A 25 10.75 7.71 -7.30
C LEU A 25 10.48 9.21 -7.47
N ALA A 26 10.44 9.99 -6.39
CA ALA A 26 10.09 11.40 -6.46
C ALA A 26 11.07 12.22 -7.33
N GLN A 27 12.36 11.85 -7.40
CA GLN A 27 13.38 12.50 -8.26
C GLN A 27 13.33 14.05 -8.22
N GLY A 28 13.26 14.64 -7.03
CA GLY A 28 13.18 16.09 -6.84
C GLY A 28 11.77 16.69 -6.93
N SER A 29 10.76 15.93 -7.34
CA SER A 29 9.36 16.35 -7.30
C SER A 29 8.83 16.32 -5.86
N ARG A 30 8.77 17.50 -5.23
CA ARG A 30 8.16 17.67 -3.89
C ARG A 30 6.71 17.21 -3.85
N ALA A 31 5.95 17.39 -4.94
CA ALA A 31 4.58 16.95 -5.03
C ALA A 31 4.46 15.42 -4.96
N LYS A 32 5.27 14.68 -5.74
CA LYS A 32 5.29 13.20 -5.68
C LYS A 32 5.71 12.69 -4.30
N ALA A 33 6.75 13.28 -3.71
CA ALA A 33 7.20 12.95 -2.37
C ALA A 33 6.08 13.17 -1.34
N THR A 34 5.44 14.35 -1.37
CA THR A 34 4.37 14.71 -0.43
C THR A 34 3.18 13.77 -0.55
N VAL A 35 2.70 13.52 -1.78
CA VAL A 35 1.58 12.60 -2.02
C VAL A 35 1.94 11.18 -1.55
N GLY A 36 3.15 10.70 -1.87
CA GLY A 36 3.63 9.40 -1.42
C GLY A 36 3.66 9.28 0.11
N THR A 37 4.20 10.29 0.80
CA THR A 37 4.24 10.34 2.27
C THR A 37 2.84 10.36 2.88
N VAL A 38 1.91 11.15 2.32
CA VAL A 38 0.52 11.22 2.80
C VAL A 38 -0.18 9.87 2.62
N VAL A 39 -0.08 9.26 1.45
CA VAL A 39 -0.68 7.95 1.18
C VAL A 39 -0.11 6.87 2.10
N LEU A 40 1.22 6.84 2.27
CA LEU A 40 1.88 5.91 3.17
C LEU A 40 1.39 6.07 4.61
N THR A 41 1.42 7.31 5.13
CA THR A 41 1.02 7.60 6.51
C THR A 41 -0.45 7.27 6.74
N ALA A 42 -1.34 7.69 5.84
CA ALA A 42 -2.77 7.40 5.93
C ALA A 42 -3.04 5.88 5.90
N SER A 43 -2.31 5.11 5.09
CA SER A 43 -2.45 3.66 5.02
C SER A 43 -2.11 2.99 6.36
N TYR A 44 -1.00 3.39 6.98
CA TYR A 44 -0.61 2.88 8.30
C TYR A 44 -1.61 3.28 9.39
N LEU A 45 -1.97 4.55 9.46
CA LEU A 45 -2.94 5.03 10.45
C LEU A 45 -4.26 4.28 10.31
N TRP A 46 -4.83 4.20 9.11
CA TRP A 46 -6.08 3.50 8.87
C TRP A 46 -6.01 2.01 9.23
N PHE A 47 -4.96 1.30 8.79
CA PHE A 47 -4.87 -0.14 9.00
C PHE A 47 -4.72 -0.50 10.49
N PHE A 48 -3.90 0.23 11.24
CA PHE A 48 -3.64 -0.04 12.66
C PHE A 48 -4.67 0.58 13.61
N MET A 49 -5.37 1.64 13.22
CA MET A 49 -6.43 2.24 14.05
C MET A 49 -7.81 1.59 13.84
N SER A 50 -8.02 0.87 12.73
CA SER A 50 -9.35 0.32 12.40
C SER A 50 -9.79 -0.85 13.28
N ARG A 51 -8.87 -1.65 13.81
CA ARG A 51 -9.16 -2.79 14.71
C ARG A 51 -7.97 -3.08 15.62
N ASP A 52 -8.19 -3.82 16.70
CA ASP A 52 -7.10 -4.36 17.50
C ASP A 52 -6.37 -5.46 16.71
N ARG A 53 -5.19 -5.12 16.18
CA ARG A 53 -4.38 -6.00 15.33
C ARG A 53 -3.37 -6.84 16.15
N ASN A 54 -3.31 -6.66 17.47
CA ASN A 54 -2.42 -7.42 18.35
C ASN A 54 -3.08 -8.73 18.85
N VAL A 55 -4.37 -8.92 18.58
CA VAL A 55 -5.10 -10.17 18.89
C VAL A 55 -4.80 -11.21 17.81
N HIS A 56 -4.64 -12.47 18.22
CA HIS A 56 -4.33 -13.59 17.33
C HIS A 56 -5.34 -13.64 16.16
N SER A 57 -4.86 -13.38 14.94
CA SER A 57 -5.73 -13.46 13.76
C SER A 57 -5.96 -14.91 13.37
N SER A 58 -7.14 -15.21 12.82
CA SER A 58 -7.45 -16.49 12.17
C SER A 58 -6.65 -16.75 10.90
N VAL A 59 -5.79 -15.82 10.48
CA VAL A 59 -5.06 -15.84 9.21
C VAL A 59 -3.62 -16.26 9.42
N GLU A 60 -3.19 -17.30 8.71
CA GLU A 60 -1.82 -17.80 8.77
C GLU A 60 -0.82 -16.85 8.09
N GLY A 61 0.43 -16.85 8.58
CA GLY A 61 1.50 -16.01 8.01
C GLY A 61 1.74 -16.24 6.52
N VAL A 62 1.61 -17.48 6.03
CA VAL A 62 1.76 -17.79 4.59
C VAL A 62 0.71 -17.07 3.74
N GLN A 63 -0.54 -17.00 4.22
CA GLN A 63 -1.59 -16.28 3.51
C GLN A 63 -1.28 -14.77 3.45
N LEU A 64 -0.77 -14.21 4.55
CA LEU A 64 -0.34 -12.80 4.58
C LEU A 64 0.82 -12.54 3.63
N VAL A 65 1.79 -13.44 3.51
CA VAL A 65 2.88 -13.30 2.55
C VAL A 65 2.36 -13.30 1.10
N LEU A 66 1.44 -14.21 0.76
CA LEU A 66 0.86 -14.26 -0.59
C LEU A 66 0.10 -12.98 -0.92
N ILE A 67 -0.73 -12.51 0.01
CA ILE A 67 -1.49 -11.26 -0.15
C ILE A 67 -0.56 -10.06 -0.25
N PHE A 68 0.54 -10.05 0.52
CA PHE A 68 1.56 -9.02 0.44
C PHE A 68 2.19 -8.97 -0.96
N ILE A 69 2.63 -10.11 -1.49
CA ILE A 69 3.25 -10.21 -2.82
C ILE A 69 2.30 -9.70 -3.90
N VAL A 70 1.02 -10.11 -3.85
CA VAL A 70 0.01 -9.66 -4.82
C VAL A 70 -0.23 -8.16 -4.70
N GLY A 71 -0.44 -7.65 -3.48
CA GLY A 71 -0.67 -6.21 -3.23
C GLY A 71 0.52 -5.34 -3.67
N ALA A 72 1.74 -5.73 -3.29
CA ALA A 72 2.95 -5.02 -3.68
C ALA A 72 3.22 -5.11 -5.20
N GLY A 73 2.98 -6.26 -5.82
CA GLY A 73 3.08 -6.45 -7.27
C GLY A 73 2.13 -5.52 -8.04
N LEU A 74 0.88 -5.43 -7.60
CA LEU A 74 -0.10 -4.50 -8.19
C LEU A 74 0.28 -3.04 -7.96
N ALA A 75 0.89 -2.70 -6.82
CA ALA A 75 1.39 -1.35 -6.54
C ALA A 75 2.49 -0.92 -7.52
N VAL A 76 3.35 -1.85 -7.97
CA VAL A 76 4.35 -1.58 -9.03
C VAL A 76 3.67 -1.23 -10.34
N VAL A 77 2.65 -2.00 -10.75
CA VAL A 77 1.88 -1.75 -11.97
C VAL A 77 1.17 -0.39 -11.89
N ALA A 78 0.49 -0.12 -10.77
CA ALA A 78 -0.18 1.16 -10.53
C ALA A 78 0.79 2.34 -10.58
N THR A 79 1.96 2.21 -9.95
CA THR A 79 3.00 3.25 -9.97
C THR A 79 3.53 3.51 -11.37
N LYS A 80 3.73 2.47 -12.19
CA LYS A 80 4.11 2.64 -13.61
C LYS A 80 3.05 3.45 -14.37
N ILE A 81 1.78 3.14 -14.19
CA ILE A 81 0.66 3.87 -14.82
C ILE A 81 0.67 5.34 -14.38
N LEU A 82 0.75 5.62 -13.08
CA LEU A 82 0.80 6.98 -12.53
C LEU A 82 1.99 7.78 -13.08
N ASN A 83 3.16 7.14 -13.20
CA ASN A 83 4.35 7.79 -13.75
C ASN A 83 4.21 8.11 -15.25
N ILE A 84 3.57 7.24 -16.03
CA ILE A 84 3.29 7.50 -17.45
C ILE A 84 2.33 8.69 -17.59
N LEU A 85 1.27 8.73 -16.79
CA LEU A 85 0.27 9.80 -16.84
C LEU A 85 0.84 11.16 -16.42
N THR A 86 1.74 11.19 -15.43
CA THR A 86 2.36 12.43 -14.94
C THR A 86 3.49 12.95 -15.82
N ARG A 87 4.11 12.12 -16.66
CA ARG A 87 5.13 12.55 -17.63
C ARG A 87 4.57 13.14 -18.93
N LYS A 88 3.28 12.92 -19.22
CA LYS A 88 2.61 13.44 -20.43
C LYS A 88 2.06 14.87 -20.27
N LYS A 89 2.26 15.50 -19.12
CA LYS A 89 2.02 16.93 -18.87
C LYS A 89 3.34 17.66 -18.78
#